data_AF-A0A0B6YXB8-F1
#
_entry.id   AF-A0A0B6YXB8-F1
#
_cell.length_a   1.000
_cell.length_b   1.000
_cell.length_c   1.000
_cell.angle_alpha   90.00
_cell.angle_beta   90.00
_cell.angle_gamma   90.00
#
_symmetry.space_group_name_H-M   'P 1'
#
loop_
_entity.id
_entity.type
_entity.pdbx_description
1 polymer ?
#
loop_
_entity_poly.entity_id
_entity_poly.type
_entity_poly.pdbx_seq_one_letter_code
_entity_poly.pdbx_strand_id
1 'polypeptide(L)'
;DDLQSLETYGFRGEAVASLSAVSNATIVTKTADDDVSYIYDLDLEGNIKGKKPSHLGTGTTVTARNLFFNLPVRKQYYNTSQRKKD
;
A
#
# COMPACT_ATOMS: atom_id res chain seq x y z
N ASP A 1 16.43 -20.21 10.50
CA ASP A 1 15.38 -21.24 10.56
C ASP A 1 14.05 -20.77 9.95
N ASP A 2 13.49 -19.63 10.35
CA ASP A 2 12.21 -19.11 9.78
C ASP A 2 12.17 -18.97 8.24
N LEU A 3 13.29 -18.61 7.60
CA LEU A 3 13.34 -18.50 6.13
C LEU A 3 13.27 -19.86 5.42
N GLN A 4 13.61 -20.96 6.12
CA GLN A 4 13.54 -22.31 5.59
C GLN A 4 12.19 -23.00 5.88
N SER A 5 11.38 -22.43 6.78
CA SER A 5 10.02 -22.88 7.12
C SER A 5 9.00 -21.79 6.79
N LEU A 6 8.95 -21.39 5.52
CA LEU A 6 8.01 -20.37 5.04
C LEU A 6 6.58 -20.89 5.05
N GLU A 7 5.78 -20.46 6.03
CA GLU A 7 4.35 -20.78 6.12
C GLU A 7 3.44 -19.70 5.53
N THR A 8 3.96 -18.49 5.30
CA THR A 8 3.20 -17.36 4.78
C THR A 8 3.85 -16.76 3.53
N TYR A 9 3.05 -16.11 2.70
CA TYR A 9 3.54 -15.44 1.48
C TYR A 9 4.41 -14.21 1.78
N GLY A 10 4.26 -13.60 2.96
CA GLY A 10 4.95 -12.37 3.34
C GLY A 10 6.08 -12.65 4.33
N PHE A 11 7.32 -12.64 3.87
CA PHE A 11 8.51 -12.86 4.73
C PHE A 11 9.51 -11.70 4.69
N ARG A 12 9.37 -10.79 3.74
CA ARG A 12 10.33 -9.69 3.51
C ARG A 12 10.00 -8.41 4.27
N GLY A 13 8.73 -8.19 4.63
CA GLY A 13 8.28 -6.95 5.29
C GLY A 13 8.36 -5.66 4.43
N GLU A 14 8.81 -5.74 3.17
CA GLU A 14 9.11 -4.55 2.36
C GLU A 14 7.99 -4.10 1.41
N ALA A 15 6.90 -4.87 1.29
CA ALA A 15 5.90 -4.64 0.24
C ALA A 15 5.21 -3.28 0.36
N VAL A 16 4.76 -2.92 1.57
CA VAL A 16 4.06 -1.65 1.81
C VAL A 16 5.03 -0.47 1.67
N ALA A 17 6.24 -0.57 2.22
CA ALA A 17 7.27 0.47 2.09
C ALA A 17 7.63 0.73 0.61
N SER A 18 7.82 -0.35 -0.16
CA SER A 18 8.10 -0.26 -1.59
C SER A 18 6.96 0.39 -2.37
N LEU A 19 5.70 0.10 -1.99
CA LEU A 19 4.52 0.69 -2.61
C LEU A 19 4.42 2.19 -2.32
N SER A 20 4.67 2.59 -1.08
CA SER A 20 4.64 4.00 -0.65
C SER A 20 5.72 4.85 -1.31
N ALA A 21 6.91 4.28 -1.57
CA ALA A 21 8.00 4.98 -2.23
C ALA A 21 7.68 5.42 -3.68
N VAL A 22 6.71 4.77 -4.33
CA VAL A 22 6.37 5.03 -5.74
C VAL A 22 4.92 5.44 -5.95
N SER A 23 4.13 5.65 -4.89
CA SER A 23 2.72 6.00 -5.00
C SER A 23 2.27 6.85 -3.82
N ASN A 24 1.09 7.47 -3.92
CA ASN A 24 0.39 7.99 -2.75
C ASN A 24 -0.39 6.84 -2.11
N ALA A 25 0.20 6.24 -1.07
CA ALA A 25 -0.37 5.08 -0.38
C ALA A 25 -1.21 5.49 0.84
N THR A 26 -2.38 4.87 0.98
CA THR A 26 -3.28 5.01 2.12
C THR A 26 -3.74 3.62 2.56
N ILE A 27 -3.74 3.36 3.88
CA ILE A 27 -4.23 2.11 4.46
C ILE A 27 -5.42 2.43 5.35
N VAL A 28 -6.53 1.73 5.14
CA VAL A 28 -7.69 1.75 6.04
C VAL A 28 -7.79 0.40 6.71
N THR A 29 -7.82 0.34 8.04
CA THR A 29 -7.88 -0.94 8.74
C THR A 29 -8.71 -0.85 10.02
N LYS A 30 -9.32 -1.98 10.38
CA LYS A 30 -10.03 -2.23 11.63
C LYS A 30 -9.93 -3.72 11.97
N THR A 31 -9.38 -4.04 13.13
CA THR A 31 -9.38 -5.41 13.68
C THR A 31 -10.70 -5.72 14.39
N ALA A 32 -10.86 -6.95 14.90
CA ALA A 32 -12.04 -7.31 15.69
C ALA A 32 -12.09 -6.60 17.06
N ASP A 33 -10.91 -6.23 17.59
CA ASP A 33 -10.76 -5.61 18.90
C ASP A 33 -10.80 -4.06 18.85
N ASP A 34 -10.78 -3.48 17.63
CA ASP A 34 -10.86 -2.04 17.45
C ASP A 34 -12.32 -1.54 17.47
N ASP A 35 -12.59 -0.48 18.23
CA ASP A 35 -13.91 0.16 18.25
C ASP A 35 -14.24 0.83 16.90
N VAL A 36 -13.26 1.51 16.30
CA VAL A 36 -13.40 2.29 15.07
C VAL A 36 -12.28 1.97 14.08
N SER A 37 -12.56 2.12 12.78
CA SER A 37 -11.51 2.00 11.77
C SER A 37 -10.67 3.27 11.69
N TYR A 38 -9.42 3.13 11.26
CA TYR A 38 -8.54 4.26 11.00
C TYR A 38 -8.02 4.25 9.57
N ILE A 39 -7.88 5.45 9.03
CA ILE A 39 -7.19 5.71 7.77
C ILE A 39 -5.80 6.27 8.11
N TYR A 40 -4.77 5.64 7.55
CA TYR A 40 -3.37 6.01 7.65
C TYR A 40 -2.90 6.48 6.29
N ASP A 41 -2.41 7.72 6.23
CA ASP A 41 -1.75 8.26 5.05
C ASP A 41 -0.24 8.07 5.23
N LEU A 42 0.41 7.43 4.26
CA LEU A 42 1.84 7.10 4.31
C LEU A 42 2.67 8.13 3.55
N ASP A 43 3.86 8.43 4.06
CA ASP A 43 4.89 9.16 3.30
C ASP A 43 5.67 8.24 2.34
N LEU A 44 6.65 8.79 1.62
CA LEU A 44 7.43 8.03 0.64
C LEU A 44 8.40 7.03 1.27
N GLU A 45 8.68 7.14 2.57
CA GLU A 45 9.52 6.21 3.32
C GLU A 45 8.66 5.08 3.95
N GLY A 46 7.33 5.21 3.88
CA GLY A 46 6.38 4.27 4.48
C GLY A 46 5.98 4.62 5.90
N ASN A 47 6.39 5.77 6.44
CA ASN A 47 5.99 6.22 7.77
C ASN A 47 4.57 6.82 7.74
N ILE A 48 3.90 6.80 8.89
CA ILE A 48 2.56 7.38 9.04
C ILE A 48 2.69 8.91 9.09
N LYS A 49 2.25 9.57 8.02
CA LYS A 49 2.18 11.03 7.93
C LYS A 49 0.90 11.58 8.58
N GLY A 50 -0.18 10.81 8.57
CA GLY A 50 -1.46 11.22 9.12
C GLY A 50 -2.33 10.03 9.51
N LYS A 51 -3.17 10.25 10.52
CA LYS A 51 -4.15 9.28 11.02
C LYS A 51 -5.49 9.98 11.21
N LYS A 52 -6.57 9.38 10.72
CA LYS A 52 -7.94 9.89 10.92
C LYS A 52 -8.93 8.74 11.13
N PRO A 53 -9.97 8.91 11.96
CA PRO A 53 -11.01 7.90 12.14
C PRO A 53 -11.83 7.72 10.86
N SER A 54 -12.43 6.54 10.70
CA SER A 54 -13.25 6.14 9.57
C SER A 54 -14.34 5.17 10.00
N HIS A 55 -15.36 5.01 9.16
CA HIS A 55 -16.54 4.19 9.42
C HIS A 55 -16.53 2.85 8.66
N LEU A 56 -15.34 2.33 8.33
CA LEU A 56 -15.19 1.06 7.63
C LEU A 56 -15.37 -0.12 8.60
N GLY A 57 -15.93 -1.23 8.09
CA GLY A 57 -16.05 -2.48 8.85
C GLY A 57 -14.70 -3.16 9.10
N THR A 58 -14.72 -4.29 9.82
CA THR A 58 -13.52 -5.11 10.09
C THR A 58 -12.86 -5.56 8.78
N GLY A 59 -11.54 -5.43 8.72
CA GLY A 59 -10.74 -5.74 7.54
C GLY A 59 -9.71 -4.65 7.24
N THR A 60 -9.03 -4.80 6.10
CA THR A 60 -7.98 -3.89 5.65
C THR A 60 -8.12 -3.58 4.17
N THR A 61 -8.08 -2.30 3.82
CA THR A 61 -8.06 -1.79 2.45
C THR A 61 -6.77 -1.01 2.23
N VAL A 62 -5.94 -1.48 1.30
CA VAL A 62 -4.73 -0.78 0.86
C VAL A 62 -4.99 -0.09 -0.46
N THR A 63 -4.78 1.22 -0.51
CA THR A 63 -5.00 2.03 -1.72
C THR A 63 -3.69 2.65 -2.17
N ALA A 64 -3.27 2.41 -3.41
CA ALA A 64 -2.15 3.10 -4.05
C ALA A 64 -2.68 4.02 -5.15
N ARG A 65 -2.48 5.33 -5.01
CA ARG A 65 -2.87 6.34 -6.00
C ARG A 65 -1.63 6.91 -6.69
N ASN A 66 -1.80 7.40 -7.92
CA ASN A 66 -0.73 8.02 -8.69
C ASN A 66 0.54 7.15 -8.76
N LEU A 67 0.40 5.87 -9.11
CA LEU A 67 1.52 4.95 -9.20
C LEU A 67 2.60 5.47 -10.17
N PHE A 68 3.85 5.38 -9.75
CA PHE A 68 5.05 5.90 -10.42
C PHE A 68 5.06 7.42 -10.64
N PHE A 69 4.31 8.22 -9.88
CA PHE A 69 4.25 9.68 -10.11
C PHE A 69 5.62 10.37 -10.04
N ASN A 70 6.53 9.84 -9.22
CA ASN A 70 7.90 10.34 -9.04
C ASN A 70 8.95 9.64 -9.92
N LEU A 71 8.55 8.71 -10.78
CA LEU A 71 9.42 7.96 -11.69
C LEU A 71 8.94 8.09 -13.15
N PRO A 72 9.31 9.16 -13.86
CA PRO A 72 8.69 9.53 -15.15
C PRO A 72 8.84 8.45 -16.22
N VAL A 73 10.02 7.83 -16.33
CA VAL A 73 10.28 6.76 -17.29
C VAL A 73 9.37 5.53 -17.03
N ARG A 74 9.24 5.12 -15.76
CA ARG A 74 8.35 4.00 -15.39
C ARG A 74 6.88 4.35 -15.59
N LYS A 75 6.48 5.58 -15.29
CA LYS A 75 5.12 6.09 -15.52
C LYS A 75 4.75 6.06 -17.00
N GLN A 76 5.65 6.49 -17.88
CA GLN A 76 5.43 6.43 -19.33
C GLN A 76 5.24 4.98 -19.79
N TYR A 77 6.09 4.05 -19.33
CA TYR A 77 5.97 2.65 -19.67
C TYR A 77 4.66 2.02 -19.17
N TYR A 78 4.27 2.32 -17.92
CA TYR A 78 3.00 1.88 -17.34
C TYR A 78 1.79 2.35 -18.16
N ASN A 79 1.76 3.65 -18.51
CA ASN A 79 0.68 4.22 -19.32
C ASN A 79 0.64 3.69 -20.75
N THR A 80 1.79 3.32 -21.32
CA THR A 80 1.89 2.78 -22.68
C THR A 80 1.42 1.32 -22.73
N SER A 81 1.74 0.54 -21.69
CA SER A 81 1.26 -0.85 -21.54
C SER A 81 -0.26 -0.91 -21.40
N GLN A 82 -0.87 0.05 -20.68
CA GLN A 82 -2.33 0.20 -20.59
C GLN A 82 -3.00 0.58 -21.92
N ARG A 83 -2.23 1.11 -22.89
CA ARG A 83 -2.75 1.55 -24.20
C ARG A 83 -2.68 0.48 -25.29
N LYS A 84 -2.01 -0.66 -25.07
CA LYS A 84 -2.17 -1.83 -25.93
C LYS A 84 -3.55 -2.44 -25.64
N LYS A 85 -4.58 -1.88 -26.26
CA LYS A 85 -5.77 -2.65 -26.61
C LYS A 85 -5.39 -3.51 -27.82
N ASP A 86 -5.72 -4.79 -27.75
CA ASP A 86 -5.75 -5.67 -28.92
C ASP A 86 -6.63 -5.06 -30.03
#